data_AF-A0A914GCH0-F1
#
_entry.id   AF-A0A914GCH0-F1
#
_cell.length_a   1.000
_cell.length_b   1.000
_cell.length_c   1.000
_cell.angle_alpha   90.00
_cell.angle_beta   90.00
_cell.angle_gamma   90.00
#
_symmetry.space_group_name_H-M   'P 1'
#
loop_
_entity.id
_entity.type
_entity.pdbx_description
1 polymer ?
#
loop_
_entity_poly.entity_id
_entity_poly.type
_entity_poly.pdbx_seq_one_letter_code
_entity_poly.pdbx_strand_id
1 'polypeptide(L)'
;MNIHKAIVYTSCRKQVFKNARKKTSIAGQTTEISAGQRLLRRGINTIRVYGICPRRMIAVQGVASAGVNVVSITDRTPLYQLGPRS
;
A
#
# COMPACT_ATOMS: atom_id res chain seq x y z
N MET A 1 19.28 -15.94 -1.91
CA MET A 1 18.65 -14.62 -1.64
C MET A 1 17.22 -14.86 -1.18
N ASN A 2 16.88 -14.51 0.06
CA ASN A 2 15.56 -14.80 0.61
C ASN A 2 14.54 -13.82 0.00
N ILE A 3 13.60 -14.34 -0.78
CA ILE A 3 12.71 -13.56 -1.69
C ILE A 3 11.61 -12.82 -0.88
N HIS A 4 11.43 -13.16 0.40
CA HIS A 4 10.39 -12.64 1.28
C HIS A 4 10.96 -11.82 2.46
N LYS A 5 11.72 -10.75 2.16
CA LYS A 5 12.16 -9.80 3.20
C LYS A 5 11.27 -8.56 3.22
N ALA A 6 10.54 -8.36 4.31
CA ALA A 6 9.78 -7.12 4.51
C ALA A 6 10.74 -5.94 4.69
N ILE A 7 10.67 -4.96 3.78
CA ILE A 7 11.59 -3.81 3.77
C ILE A 7 11.04 -2.68 4.64
N VAL A 8 9.77 -2.34 4.44
CA VAL A 8 9.06 -1.28 5.18
C VAL A 8 7.65 -1.78 5.48
N TYR A 9 7.21 -1.55 6.72
CA TYR A 9 5.83 -1.78 7.12
C TYR A 9 5.23 -0.51 7.74
N THR A 10 4.28 0.07 7.02
CA THR A 10 3.48 1.23 7.43
C THR A 10 2.01 0.85 7.43
N SER A 11 1.25 1.43 8.36
CA SER A 11 -0.18 1.22 8.42
C SER A 11 -0.84 2.47 8.99
N CYS A 12 -2.13 2.63 8.71
CA CYS A 12 -2.91 3.76 9.16
C CYS A 12 -2.88 3.94 10.70
N ARG A 13 -2.77 2.83 11.44
CA ARG A 13 -2.59 2.85 12.91
C ARG A 13 -1.25 3.48 13.33
N LYS A 14 -0.17 3.27 12.57
CA LYS A 14 1.15 3.87 12.84
C LYS A 14 1.17 5.38 12.62
N GLN A 15 0.14 5.93 11.98
CA GLN A 15 -0.05 7.37 11.76
C GLN A 15 -1.15 7.96 12.64
N VAL A 16 -1.39 7.33 13.79
CA VAL A 16 -2.29 7.86 14.83
C VAL A 16 -3.76 7.92 14.39
N PHE A 17 -4.12 7.37 13.23
CA PHE A 17 -5.52 7.21 12.85
C PHE A 17 -6.13 6.02 13.61
N LYS A 18 -7.15 6.33 14.41
CA LYS A 18 -7.91 5.36 15.23
C LYS A 18 -9.32 5.16 14.67
N ASN A 19 -9.87 3.97 14.87
CA ASN A 19 -11.27 3.63 14.56
C ASN A 19 -11.70 3.99 13.13
N ALA A 20 -12.87 4.65 12.97
CA ALA A 20 -13.42 5.04 11.67
C ALA A 20 -12.50 5.96 10.87
N ARG A 21 -11.64 6.74 11.54
CA ARG A 21 -10.67 7.65 10.90
C ARG A 21 -9.61 6.88 10.10
N LYS A 22 -9.47 5.58 10.32
CA LYS A 22 -8.61 4.72 9.49
C LYS A 22 -9.13 4.51 8.09
N LYS A 23 -10.43 4.71 7.84
CA LYS A 23 -11.10 4.42 6.55
C LYS A 23 -11.24 5.66 5.64
N THR A 24 -10.71 6.83 6.03
CA THR A 24 -10.82 8.09 5.25
C THR A 24 -9.75 8.24 4.17
N SER A 25 -10.05 8.89 3.05
CA SER A 25 -9.07 9.10 1.96
C SER A 25 -7.76 9.73 2.43
N ILE A 26 -7.86 10.77 3.27
CA ILE A 26 -6.72 11.50 3.86
C ILE A 26 -5.78 10.55 4.63
N ALA A 27 -6.35 9.69 5.49
CA ALA A 27 -5.55 8.78 6.29
C ALA A 27 -4.81 7.73 5.44
N GLY A 28 -5.39 7.36 4.29
CA GLY A 28 -4.73 6.56 3.28
C GLY A 28 -3.55 7.30 2.66
N GLN A 29 -3.78 8.49 2.13
CA GLN A 29 -2.77 9.26 1.43
C GLN A 29 -1.55 9.57 2.31
N THR A 30 -1.76 9.96 3.58
CA THR A 30 -0.67 10.16 4.54
C THR A 30 0.12 8.86 4.77
N THR A 31 -0.55 7.71 4.81
CA THR A 31 0.08 6.38 5.01
C THR A 31 1.05 6.06 3.90
N GLU A 32 0.63 6.36 2.69
CA GLU A 32 1.29 5.99 1.45
C GLU A 32 2.45 6.93 1.15
N ILE A 33 2.29 8.24 1.41
CA ILE A 33 3.40 9.21 1.32
C ILE A 33 4.52 8.83 2.28
N SER A 34 4.20 8.51 3.54
CA SER A 34 5.20 8.09 4.52
C SER A 34 5.86 6.76 4.16
N ALA A 35 5.13 5.85 3.50
CA ALA A 35 5.67 4.59 2.99
C ALA A 35 6.69 4.86 1.88
N GLY A 36 6.33 5.69 0.89
CA GLY A 36 7.19 6.08 -0.22
C GLY A 36 8.48 6.75 0.26
N GLN A 37 8.39 7.70 1.20
CA GLN A 37 9.57 8.33 1.79
C GLN A 37 10.51 7.33 2.47
N ARG A 38 9.98 6.32 3.18
CA ARG A 38 10.79 5.28 3.82
C ARG A 38 11.45 4.34 2.81
N LEU A 39 10.84 4.16 1.64
CA LEU A 39 11.40 3.35 0.55
C LEU A 39 12.52 4.10 -0.17
N LEU A 40 12.35 5.40 -0.42
CA LEU A 40 13.40 6.25 -0.99
C LEU A 40 14.64 6.32 -0.09
N ARG A 41 14.46 6.42 1.24
CA ARG A 41 15.59 6.36 2.19
C ARG A 41 16.40 5.06 2.12
N ARG A 42 15.82 3.99 1.58
CA ARG A 42 16.46 2.68 1.39
C ARG A 42 16.95 2.46 -0.05
N GLY A 43 16.86 3.48 -0.91
CA GLY A 43 17.27 3.40 -2.32
C GLY A 43 16.31 2.63 -3.21
N ILE A 44 15.03 2.53 -2.84
CA ILE A 44 14.01 1.83 -3.63
C ILE A 44 13.15 2.86 -4.34
N ASN A 45 13.32 2.93 -5.65
CA ASN A 45 12.70 3.93 -6.50
C ASN A 45 11.56 3.35 -7.34
N THR A 46 11.40 2.03 -7.38
CA THR A 46 10.43 1.34 -8.23
C THR A 46 9.66 0.29 -7.44
N ILE A 47 8.33 0.32 -7.53
CA ILE A 47 7.44 -0.56 -6.79
C ILE A 47 6.36 -1.15 -7.73
N ARG A 48 5.92 -2.36 -7.40
CA ARG A 48 4.68 -2.98 -7.90
C ARG A 48 3.62 -2.97 -6.80
N VAL A 49 2.42 -2.50 -7.12
CA VAL A 49 1.29 -2.44 -6.18
C VAL A 49 0.41 -3.67 -6.37
N TYR A 50 -0.07 -4.27 -5.27
CA TYR A 50 -0.90 -5.48 -5.30
C TYR A 50 -2.30 -5.25 -4.71
N GLY A 51 -3.31 -5.85 -5.35
CA GLY A 51 -4.67 -6.05 -4.81
C GLY A 51 -5.75 -5.07 -5.28
N ILE A 52 -7.01 -5.54 -5.21
CA ILE A 52 -8.21 -4.72 -5.38
C ILE A 52 -8.65 -4.21 -4.01
N CYS A 53 -8.54 -2.90 -3.77
CA CYS A 53 -9.01 -2.26 -2.55
C CYS A 53 -9.65 -0.92 -2.91
N PRO A 54 -10.70 -0.47 -2.19
CA PRO A 54 -11.30 0.85 -2.39
C PRO A 54 -10.28 2.00 -2.33
N ARG A 55 -9.17 1.77 -1.62
CA ARG A 55 -8.07 2.73 -1.42
C ARG A 55 -6.91 2.55 -2.41
N ARG A 56 -7.02 1.69 -3.42
CA ARG A 56 -5.94 1.42 -4.38
C ARG A 56 -5.43 2.69 -5.07
N MET A 57 -6.36 3.52 -5.56
CA MET A 57 -6.01 4.76 -6.25
C MET A 57 -5.27 5.74 -5.33
N ILE A 58 -5.70 5.84 -4.07
CA ILE A 58 -5.06 6.67 -3.05
C ILE A 58 -3.64 6.17 -2.74
N ALA A 59 -3.43 4.84 -2.75
CA ALA A 59 -2.10 4.26 -2.57
C ALA A 59 -1.16 4.59 -3.73
N VAL A 60 -1.61 4.40 -4.97
CA VAL A 60 -0.82 4.76 -6.15
C VAL A 60 -0.50 6.26 -6.15
N GLN A 61 -1.49 7.11 -5.88
CA GLN A 61 -1.31 8.56 -5.85
C GLN A 61 -0.38 8.99 -4.71
N GLY A 62 -0.53 8.47 -3.49
CA GLY A 62 0.31 8.84 -2.35
C GLY A 62 1.77 8.39 -2.52
N VAL A 63 1.99 7.21 -3.10
CA VAL A 63 3.33 6.71 -3.42
C VAL A 63 3.96 7.50 -4.57
N ALA A 64 3.19 7.87 -5.60
CA ALA A 64 3.64 8.73 -6.69
C ALA A 64 3.98 10.15 -6.20
N SER A 65 3.14 10.73 -5.32
CA SER A 65 3.41 12.02 -4.67
C SER A 65 4.67 12.01 -3.80
N ALA A 66 5.07 10.85 -3.28
CA ALA A 66 6.33 10.70 -2.56
C ALA A 66 7.57 10.64 -3.49
N GLY A 67 7.39 10.51 -4.80
CA GLY A 67 8.48 10.44 -5.79
C GLY A 67 8.90 9.00 -6.15
N VAL A 68 8.08 7.99 -5.87
CA VAL A 68 8.38 6.60 -6.22
C VAL A 68 7.69 6.19 -7.51
N ASN A 69 8.41 5.51 -8.40
CA ASN A 69 7.88 5.04 -9.67
C ASN A 69 7.02 3.78 -9.50
N VAL A 70 5.78 3.82 -9.97
CA VAL A 70 4.85 2.68 -9.95
C VAL A 70 4.85 2.03 -11.33
N VAL A 71 5.49 0.86 -11.46
CA VAL A 71 5.68 0.19 -12.75
C VAL A 71 4.53 -0.74 -13.13
N SER A 72 3.88 -1.33 -12.13
CA SER A 72 2.76 -2.25 -12.39
C SER A 72 1.80 -2.32 -11.22
N ILE A 73 0.54 -2.53 -11.56
CA ILE A 73 -0.56 -2.79 -10.63
C ILE A 73 -1.02 -4.21 -10.93
N THR A 74 -0.87 -5.11 -9.96
CA THR A 74 -1.21 -6.53 -10.12
C THR A 74 -2.37 -6.88 -9.19
N ASP A 75 -3.44 -7.42 -9.75
CA ASP A 75 -4.48 -8.03 -8.93
C ASP A 75 -4.08 -9.46 -8.54
N ARG A 76 -4.18 -9.78 -7.25
CA ARG A 76 -4.01 -11.15 -6.71
C ARG A 76 -5.17 -11.49 -5.78
N THR A 77 -6.37 -11.03 -6.12
CA THR A 77 -7.55 -11.32 -5.31
C THR A 77 -7.82 -12.83 -5.42
N PRO A 78 -7.88 -13.57 -4.29
CA PRO A 78 -8.11 -15.00 -4.35
C PRO A 78 -9.52 -15.27 -4.87
N LEU A 79 -9.62 -15.97 -6.00
CA LEU A 79 -10.88 -16.44 -6.56
C LEU A 79 -11.16 -17.83 -6.00
N TYR A 80 -12.18 -17.95 -5.16
CA TYR A 80 -12.62 -19.22 -4.61
C TYR A 80 -13.72 -19.80 -5.52
N GLN A 81 -13.39 -20.81 -6.32
CA GLN A 81 -14.32 -21.41 -7.29
C GLN A 81 -15.54 -22.08 -6.65
N LEU A 82 -15.41 -22.61 -5.43
CA LEU A 82 -16.49 -23.13 -4.58
C LEU A 82 -16.16 -22.88 -3.10
N GLY A 83 -15.88 -21.61 -2.76
CA GLY A 83 -15.48 -21.23 -1.40
C GLY A 83 -16.58 -21.42 -0.33
N PRO A 84 -16.22 -21.36 0.97
CA PRO A 84 -17.20 -21.32 2.05
C PRO A 84 -18.17 -20.15 1.85
N ARG A 85 -19.45 -20.35 2.16
CA ARG A 85 -20.47 -19.29 2.09
C ARG A 85 -20.04 -18.13 3.00
N SER A 86 -19.91 -16.94 2.41
CA SER A 86 -19.64 -15.67 3.08
C SER A 86 -20.81 -15.17 3.89
#